data_AF-A0A835Y8T1-F1
#
_entry.id   AF-A0A835Y8T1-F1
#
_cell.length_a   1.000
_cell.length_b   1.000
_cell.length_c   1.000
_cell.angle_alpha   90.00
_cell.angle_beta   90.00
_cell.angle_gamma   90.00
#
_symmetry.space_group_name_H-M   'P 1'
#
loop_
_entity.id
_entity.type
_entity.pdbx_description
1 polymer ?
#
loop_
_entity_poly.entity_id
_entity_poly.type
_entity_poly.pdbx_seq_one_letter_code
_entity_poly.pdbx_strand_id
1 'polypeptide(L)'
;MPSDAQYSVRLSGGPSPSKGRVEVMPEGRWLSGASWTPFCDDEFTDGDATTICGLLGYAYGRKYYDGAVTFLSATEPRIPFRASRLYCETELDFAPPPHDFNDAPQRRSSRRMLALDEFGEYDPEIVGRRPYDALVQTQGQGRLPECSLTVRRYCPPPGHLAGAECSDVPFETAPPPMALPPSPPPPPPSKSPFAKYVAPTSQWSPWFGDGSVEPNLCTPTDDVPYCPGRAELLVADPSDPSQPVWAPLCGFDQAAFPKFAQQLATHFCYMVGNMPAIKSTGTVVEGQAGDQSYAIPTSPVTEEGYFDPSKVRLWASLPQPSDSQGLYEPARLIQDSPGFTLSSEPCPSGKLFTVDCSQSVYD
;
A
#
# COMPACT_ATOMS: atom_id res chain seq x y z
N MET A 1 26.69 -19.31 -25.54
CA MET A 1 26.11 -18.32 -24.62
C MET A 1 25.49 -17.23 -25.49
N PRO A 2 24.16 -17.19 -25.69
CA PRO A 2 23.57 -16.06 -26.38
C PRO A 2 23.68 -14.82 -25.48
N SER A 3 24.02 -13.73 -26.13
CA SER A 3 24.43 -12.41 -25.63
C SER A 3 23.32 -11.60 -24.98
N ASP A 4 23.58 -11.10 -23.76
CA ASP A 4 23.24 -9.76 -23.22
C ASP A 4 22.04 -9.01 -23.81
N ALA A 5 20.86 -9.63 -23.93
CA ALA A 5 19.61 -8.89 -23.77
C ALA A 5 19.07 -9.20 -22.38
N GLN A 6 19.34 -8.26 -21.49
CA GLN A 6 18.72 -8.20 -20.17
C GLN A 6 17.21 -8.15 -20.37
N TYR A 7 16.48 -9.15 -19.86
CA TYR A 7 15.06 -8.96 -19.64
C TYR A 7 14.89 -7.76 -18.71
N SER A 8 14.07 -6.79 -19.09
CA SER A 8 13.69 -5.64 -18.26
C SER A 8 12.83 -6.04 -17.05
N VAL A 9 12.89 -7.29 -16.60
CA VAL A 9 12.10 -7.86 -15.50
C VAL A 9 12.94 -8.87 -14.73
N ARG A 10 12.78 -8.92 -13.39
CA ARG A 10 13.34 -9.95 -12.52
C ARG A 10 12.41 -10.29 -11.35
N LEU A 11 12.69 -11.41 -10.70
CA LEU A 11 12.18 -11.74 -9.37
C LEU A 11 13.26 -11.53 -8.31
N SER A 12 12.92 -10.87 -7.20
CA SER A 12 13.83 -10.57 -6.09
C SER A 12 13.21 -10.88 -4.72
N GLY A 13 14.04 -11.05 -3.69
CA GLY A 13 13.59 -11.13 -2.28
C GLY A 13 12.76 -12.36 -1.89
N GLY A 14 12.50 -13.30 -2.80
CA GLY A 14 11.75 -14.52 -2.49
C GLY A 14 12.63 -15.75 -2.27
N PRO A 15 12.01 -16.90 -1.91
CA PRO A 15 12.73 -18.08 -1.43
C PRO A 15 13.48 -18.87 -2.51
N SER A 16 13.26 -18.56 -3.79
CA SER A 16 13.89 -19.24 -4.93
C SER A 16 13.97 -18.33 -6.16
N PRO A 17 14.83 -18.60 -7.15
CA PRO A 17 14.92 -17.77 -8.37
C PRO A 17 13.61 -17.66 -9.16
N SER A 18 12.70 -18.62 -9.03
CA SER A 18 11.38 -18.61 -9.66
C SER A 18 10.27 -18.05 -8.76
N LYS A 19 10.58 -17.53 -7.57
CA LYS A 19 9.60 -16.96 -6.62
C LYS A 19 10.12 -15.68 -6.03
N GLY A 20 9.40 -14.58 -6.19
CA GLY A 20 9.84 -13.32 -5.60
C GLY A 20 9.01 -12.13 -6.02
N ARG A 21 9.43 -10.96 -5.54
CA ARG A 21 8.88 -9.67 -5.90
C ARG A 21 9.19 -9.35 -7.36
N VAL A 22 8.18 -8.88 -8.08
CA VAL A 22 8.32 -8.43 -9.45
C VAL A 22 9.00 -7.07 -9.46
N GLU A 23 10.14 -6.98 -10.14
CA GLU A 23 10.84 -5.74 -10.39
C GLU A 23 11.11 -5.59 -11.88
N VAL A 24 10.94 -4.37 -12.37
CA VAL A 24 11.14 -4.02 -13.78
C VAL A 24 12.28 -3.01 -13.92
N MET A 25 13.07 -3.15 -14.97
CA MET A 25 14.08 -2.18 -15.38
C MET A 25 13.61 -1.51 -16.68
N PRO A 26 12.88 -0.41 -16.59
CA PRO A 26 12.40 0.30 -17.78
C PRO A 26 13.58 0.87 -18.57
N GLU A 27 13.54 0.72 -19.89
CA GLU A 27 14.54 1.34 -20.77
C GLU A 27 14.42 2.87 -20.74
N GLY A 28 15.41 3.57 -20.19
CA GLY A 28 15.47 5.03 -20.26
C GLY A 28 16.23 5.70 -19.12
N ARG A 29 17.03 6.73 -19.46
CA ARG A 29 17.91 7.46 -18.53
C ARG A 29 17.21 8.25 -17.40
N TRP A 30 15.87 8.31 -17.39
CA TRP A 30 15.09 9.23 -16.54
C TRP A 30 14.47 8.58 -15.29
N LEU A 31 14.39 7.24 -15.22
CA LEU A 31 13.98 6.54 -14.00
C LEU A 31 15.22 6.20 -13.17
N SER A 32 15.80 7.21 -12.50
CA SER A 32 16.91 7.04 -11.53
C SER A 32 18.01 6.05 -11.93
N GLY A 33 18.68 6.28 -13.07
CA GLY A 33 19.76 5.38 -13.52
C GLY A 33 19.26 3.95 -13.79
N ALA A 34 20.16 3.00 -14.00
CA ALA A 34 19.81 1.59 -14.24
C ALA A 34 19.31 0.88 -12.96
N SER A 35 18.22 1.35 -12.35
CA SER A 35 17.69 0.84 -11.08
C SER A 35 16.42 0.02 -11.28
N TRP A 36 16.35 -1.11 -10.59
CA TRP A 36 15.18 -1.98 -10.59
C TRP A 36 14.02 -1.35 -9.82
N THR A 37 12.84 -1.27 -10.45
CA THR A 37 11.65 -0.62 -9.91
C THR A 37 10.62 -1.69 -9.53
N PRO A 38 10.17 -1.77 -8.25
CA PRO A 38 9.22 -2.79 -7.83
C PRO A 38 7.80 -2.49 -8.31
N PHE A 39 7.03 -3.55 -8.55
CA PHE A 39 5.68 -3.49 -9.09
C PHE A 39 4.62 -3.49 -7.99
N CYS A 40 3.50 -2.78 -8.15
CA CYS A 40 2.43 -2.67 -7.17
C CYS A 40 1.44 -3.84 -7.24
N ASP A 41 0.93 -4.25 -6.08
CA ASP A 41 -0.04 -5.34 -5.94
C ASP A 41 -1.48 -4.97 -6.32
N ASP A 42 -1.79 -3.67 -6.41
CA ASP A 42 -3.15 -3.10 -6.48
C ASP A 42 -4.03 -3.71 -7.56
N GLU A 43 -3.46 -3.92 -8.74
CA GLU A 43 -4.14 -4.50 -9.90
C GLU A 43 -3.37 -5.71 -10.46
N PHE A 44 -2.40 -6.24 -9.71
CA PHE A 44 -1.59 -7.37 -10.16
C PHE A 44 -2.35 -8.69 -10.03
N THR A 45 -2.50 -9.40 -11.14
CA THR A 45 -3.29 -10.63 -11.27
C THR A 45 -2.41 -11.86 -11.58
N ASP A 46 -3.01 -13.05 -11.53
CA ASP A 46 -2.35 -14.28 -12.02
C ASP A 46 -2.03 -14.20 -13.52
N GLY A 47 -2.81 -13.44 -14.30
CA GLY A 47 -2.54 -13.19 -15.72
C GLY A 47 -1.28 -12.33 -15.94
N ASP A 48 -1.09 -11.32 -15.09
CA ASP A 48 0.13 -10.50 -15.09
C ASP A 48 1.34 -11.34 -14.67
N ALA A 49 1.18 -12.16 -13.63
CA ALA A 49 2.22 -13.10 -13.20
C ALA A 49 2.59 -14.10 -14.30
N THR A 50 1.60 -14.63 -15.03
CA THR A 50 1.83 -15.52 -16.18
C THR A 50 2.64 -14.82 -17.26
N THR A 51 2.29 -13.58 -17.58
CA THR A 51 3.04 -12.77 -18.54
C THR A 51 4.48 -12.54 -18.09
N ILE A 52 4.68 -12.08 -16.85
CA ILE A 52 6.00 -11.85 -16.26
C ILE A 52 6.85 -13.13 -16.23
N CYS A 53 6.26 -14.27 -15.87
CA CYS A 53 6.94 -15.55 -15.88
C CYS A 53 7.32 -16.01 -17.30
N GLY A 54 6.47 -15.76 -18.29
CA GLY A 54 6.77 -15.98 -19.69
C GLY A 54 7.97 -15.15 -20.18
N LEU A 55 8.05 -13.89 -19.77
CA LEU A 55 9.20 -13.02 -20.04
C LEU A 55 10.49 -13.55 -19.42
N LEU A 56 10.40 -14.25 -18.29
CA LEU A 56 11.54 -14.90 -17.62
C LEU A 56 11.85 -16.30 -18.16
N GLY A 57 11.12 -16.78 -19.16
CA GLY A 57 11.32 -18.08 -19.82
C GLY A 57 10.54 -19.26 -19.24
N TYR A 58 9.60 -19.01 -18.33
CA TYR A 58 8.75 -20.05 -17.73
C TYR A 58 7.40 -20.20 -18.48
N ALA A 59 6.84 -21.40 -18.46
CA ALA A 59 5.55 -21.67 -19.11
C ALA A 59 4.33 -21.22 -18.29
N TYR A 60 4.45 -21.14 -16.96
CA TYR A 60 3.36 -20.84 -16.04
C TYR A 60 3.77 -19.79 -15.02
N GLY A 61 2.82 -18.93 -14.64
CA GLY A 61 2.99 -17.96 -13.55
C GLY A 61 1.72 -17.82 -12.73
N ARG A 62 1.88 -17.55 -11.44
CA ARG A 62 0.77 -17.15 -10.56
C ARG A 62 1.25 -16.10 -9.57
N LYS A 63 0.31 -15.37 -9.01
CA LYS A 63 0.56 -14.41 -7.95
C LYS A 63 1.11 -15.10 -6.72
N TYR A 64 2.14 -14.50 -6.13
CA TYR A 64 2.83 -15.01 -4.95
C TYR A 64 2.77 -13.98 -3.84
N TYR A 65 2.36 -14.41 -2.65
CA TYR A 65 2.29 -13.56 -1.46
C TYR A 65 3.22 -14.09 -0.39
N ASP A 66 4.12 -13.23 0.07
CA ASP A 66 4.98 -13.44 1.22
C ASP A 66 5.33 -12.07 1.81
N GLY A 67 5.43 -11.93 3.13
CA GLY A 67 5.72 -10.64 3.77
C GLY A 67 7.03 -10.00 3.31
N ALA A 68 8.06 -10.79 3.04
CA ALA A 68 9.36 -10.31 2.54
C ALA A 68 9.33 -9.94 1.04
N VAL A 69 8.32 -10.42 0.30
CA VAL A 69 8.09 -10.06 -1.10
C VAL A 69 7.21 -8.81 -1.19
N THR A 70 6.17 -8.75 -0.37
CA THR A 70 5.16 -7.68 -0.40
C THR A 70 5.71 -6.36 0.11
N PHE A 71 6.66 -6.33 1.05
CA PHE A 71 7.24 -5.10 1.59
C PHE A 71 8.74 -5.03 1.32
N LEU A 72 9.27 -3.82 1.12
CA LEU A 72 10.72 -3.61 1.10
C LEU A 72 11.27 -3.70 2.52
N SER A 73 12.36 -4.43 2.68
CA SER A 73 13.19 -4.42 3.88
C SER A 73 13.94 -3.08 4.02
N ALA A 74 14.33 -2.76 5.25
CA ALA A 74 15.09 -1.54 5.55
C ALA A 74 16.44 -1.44 4.80
N THR A 75 16.98 -2.58 4.35
CA THR A 75 18.25 -2.70 3.64
C THR A 75 18.13 -2.54 2.13
N GLU A 76 16.91 -2.55 1.58
CA GLU A 76 16.70 -2.46 0.14
C GLU A 76 16.78 -1.02 -0.37
N PRO A 77 17.25 -0.81 -1.64
CA PRO A 77 17.32 0.52 -2.22
C PRO A 77 15.94 1.15 -2.28
N ARG A 78 15.83 2.36 -1.74
CA ARG A 78 14.60 3.15 -1.80
C ARG A 78 14.48 3.76 -3.17
N ILE A 79 13.59 3.19 -3.98
CA ILE A 79 13.29 3.72 -5.31
C ILE A 79 12.15 4.72 -5.15
N PRO A 80 12.21 5.93 -5.72
CA PRO A 80 11.14 6.93 -5.58
C PRO A 80 9.87 6.59 -6.38
N PHE A 81 9.91 5.51 -7.16
CA PHE A 81 8.86 5.10 -8.07
C PHE A 81 8.52 3.61 -7.92
N ARG A 82 7.32 3.25 -8.35
CA ARG A 82 6.76 1.90 -8.39
C ARG A 82 6.11 1.70 -9.75
N ALA A 83 6.27 0.53 -10.35
CA ALA A 83 5.52 0.15 -11.53
C ALA A 83 4.13 -0.34 -11.11
N SER A 84 3.11 -0.16 -11.93
CA SER A 84 1.73 -0.61 -11.68
C SER A 84 1.04 -0.78 -13.03
N ARG A 85 -0.08 -1.52 -13.07
CA ARG A 85 -0.91 -1.76 -14.27
C ARG A 85 -0.13 -2.24 -15.49
N LEU A 86 0.03 -3.55 -15.63
CA LEU A 86 0.67 -4.15 -16.80
C LEU A 86 -0.37 -4.25 -17.93
N TYR A 87 -0.03 -3.74 -19.11
CA TYR A 87 -0.86 -3.85 -20.30
C TYR A 87 -0.05 -4.45 -21.44
N CYS A 88 -0.46 -5.60 -21.96
CA CYS A 88 0.24 -6.31 -23.02
C CYS A 88 -0.66 -6.52 -24.22
N GLU A 89 -0.22 -6.08 -25.40
CA GLU A 89 -0.92 -6.36 -26.66
C GLU A 89 -0.61 -7.78 -27.12
N THR A 90 -1.64 -8.60 -27.32
CA THR A 90 -1.50 -9.93 -27.94
C THR A 90 -2.00 -9.88 -29.40
N GLU A 91 -1.43 -10.68 -30.30
CA GLU A 91 -1.82 -10.69 -31.73
C GLU A 91 -3.30 -11.04 -32.01
N LEU A 92 -4.10 -11.40 -31.01
CA LEU A 92 -5.51 -11.75 -31.18
C LEU A 92 -6.45 -10.55 -31.46
N ASP A 93 -5.95 -9.32 -31.37
CA ASP A 93 -6.71 -8.11 -31.73
C ASP A 93 -6.59 -7.70 -33.22
N PHE A 94 -5.91 -8.51 -34.06
CA PHE A 94 -5.79 -8.28 -35.51
C PHE A 94 -6.87 -8.97 -36.38
N ALA A 95 -8.04 -9.31 -35.82
CA ALA A 95 -9.19 -9.56 -36.67
C ALA A 95 -9.74 -8.21 -37.16
N PRO A 96 -9.73 -7.90 -38.48
CA PRO A 96 -10.49 -6.75 -38.95
C PRO A 96 -11.96 -7.00 -38.57
N PRO A 97 -12.65 -6.04 -37.92
CA PRO A 97 -14.03 -6.24 -37.53
C PRO A 97 -14.87 -6.55 -38.78
N PRO A 98 -15.87 -7.44 -38.71
CA PRO A 98 -16.85 -7.53 -39.77
C PRO A 98 -17.47 -6.15 -39.96
N HIS A 99 -17.42 -5.68 -41.20
CA HIS A 99 -17.95 -4.40 -41.62
C HIS A 99 -19.40 -4.23 -41.14
N ASP A 100 -19.62 -3.39 -40.15
CA ASP A 100 -20.84 -2.59 -40.08
C ASP A 100 -20.52 -1.23 -39.44
N PHE A 101 -20.27 -0.27 -40.33
CA PHE A 101 -20.06 1.13 -39.99
C PHE A 101 -21.45 1.74 -39.76
N ASN A 102 -21.84 1.98 -38.51
CA ASN A 102 -22.63 3.17 -38.08
C ASN A 102 -23.28 3.03 -36.70
N ASP A 103 -22.56 2.67 -35.63
CA ASP A 103 -22.98 3.12 -34.29
C ASP A 103 -21.81 3.21 -33.29
N ALA A 104 -21.70 4.41 -32.70
CA ALA A 104 -20.82 4.86 -31.61
C ALA A 104 -19.32 5.17 -31.87
N PRO A 105 -18.78 6.27 -31.28
CA PRO A 105 -17.60 6.94 -31.79
C PRO A 105 -16.30 6.57 -31.04
N GLN A 106 -15.22 6.43 -31.81
CA GLN A 106 -13.81 6.42 -31.40
C GLN A 106 -13.26 5.20 -30.63
N ARG A 107 -13.03 4.09 -31.34
CA ARG A 107 -11.93 3.15 -31.01
C ARG A 107 -10.94 3.03 -32.17
N ARG A 108 -10.40 4.18 -32.57
CA ARG A 108 -9.04 4.25 -33.13
C ARG A 108 -8.25 5.17 -32.23
N SER A 109 -7.42 4.58 -31.37
CA SER A 109 -6.23 5.29 -30.94
C SER A 109 -5.18 4.30 -30.49
N SER A 110 -4.11 4.24 -31.26
CA SER A 110 -2.76 4.33 -30.70
C SER A 110 -2.71 5.53 -29.74
N ARG A 111 -3.20 5.35 -28.52
CA ARG A 111 -3.12 6.34 -27.44
C ARG A 111 -1.84 6.02 -26.68
N ARG A 112 -0.77 6.69 -27.08
CA ARG A 112 0.50 6.73 -26.36
C ARG A 112 0.23 7.20 -24.93
N MET A 113 0.77 6.51 -23.93
CA MET A 113 0.48 6.78 -22.52
C MET A 113 1.00 8.14 -22.07
N LEU A 114 0.11 8.86 -21.39
CA LEU A 114 0.24 10.26 -21.01
C LEU A 114 1.39 10.46 -20.00
N ALA A 115 2.11 11.57 -20.13
CA ALA A 115 3.04 12.00 -19.09
C ALA A 115 2.23 12.38 -17.85
N LEU A 116 2.56 11.76 -16.72
CA LEU A 116 2.05 12.15 -15.41
C LEU A 116 2.97 13.22 -14.82
N ASP A 117 2.39 14.19 -14.13
CA ASP A 117 3.18 15.17 -13.39
C ASP A 117 3.79 14.57 -12.12
N GLU A 118 4.44 15.43 -11.34
CA GLU A 118 5.01 15.07 -10.05
C GLU A 118 3.98 14.62 -8.99
N PHE A 119 2.69 14.77 -9.25
CA PHE A 119 1.55 14.39 -8.40
C PHE A 119 0.88 13.09 -8.83
N GLY A 120 1.24 12.53 -9.99
CA GLY A 120 0.57 11.36 -10.57
C GLY A 120 -0.79 11.72 -11.18
N GLU A 121 -1.07 13.01 -11.39
CA GLU A 121 -2.23 13.50 -12.12
C GLU A 121 -1.89 13.70 -13.60
N TYR A 122 -2.95 13.69 -14.42
CA TYR A 122 -2.83 14.01 -15.83
C TYR A 122 -2.47 15.50 -16.00
N ASP A 123 -1.25 15.78 -16.47
CA ASP A 123 -0.81 17.14 -16.78
C ASP A 123 -0.82 17.37 -18.31
N PRO A 124 -1.76 18.18 -18.82
CA PRO A 124 -1.89 18.48 -20.24
C PRO A 124 -0.79 19.40 -20.79
N GLU A 125 0.07 20.02 -19.96
CA GLU A 125 1.17 20.88 -20.43
C GLU A 125 2.45 20.08 -20.78
N ILE A 126 2.57 18.83 -20.31
CA ILE A 126 3.70 17.93 -20.62
C ILE A 126 3.55 17.27 -22.03
N VAL A 127 2.51 17.64 -22.78
CA VAL A 127 2.16 17.12 -24.12
C VAL A 127 3.20 17.44 -25.22
N GLY A 128 4.26 18.20 -24.91
CA GLY A 128 5.35 18.53 -25.84
C GLY A 128 6.54 17.57 -25.87
N ARG A 129 6.64 16.58 -24.97
CA ARG A 129 7.75 15.62 -24.92
C ARG A 129 7.22 14.20 -25.11
N ARG A 130 7.92 13.42 -25.93
CA ARG A 130 7.46 12.08 -26.37
C ARG A 130 7.13 11.21 -25.14
N PRO A 131 5.92 10.63 -25.07
CA PRO A 131 5.48 9.79 -23.95
C PRO A 131 6.29 8.51 -23.78
N TYR A 132 6.34 8.02 -22.54
CA TYR A 132 7.21 6.96 -22.04
C TYR A 132 6.61 5.57 -22.30
N ASP A 133 7.12 4.86 -23.30
CA ASP A 133 6.93 3.42 -23.44
C ASP A 133 8.05 2.72 -22.66
N ALA A 134 7.74 2.10 -21.53
CA ALA A 134 8.66 1.12 -20.93
C ALA A 134 8.51 -0.17 -21.74
N LEU A 135 9.23 -0.26 -22.87
CA LEU A 135 9.28 -1.47 -23.67
C LEU A 135 9.99 -2.55 -22.84
N VAL A 136 9.24 -3.57 -22.44
CA VAL A 136 9.84 -4.79 -21.93
C VAL A 136 10.32 -5.59 -23.14
N GLN A 137 11.56 -5.36 -23.57
CA GLN A 137 12.14 -6.10 -24.69
C GLN A 137 12.41 -7.56 -24.29
N THR A 138 12.03 -8.50 -25.15
CA THR A 138 12.29 -9.94 -25.00
C THR A 138 13.34 -10.39 -26.02
N GLN A 139 14.20 -11.33 -25.66
CA GLN A 139 15.10 -11.99 -26.61
C GLN A 139 14.61 -13.39 -26.95
N GLY A 140 14.36 -13.66 -28.24
CA GLY A 140 14.12 -15.00 -28.74
C GLY A 140 13.14 -15.01 -29.92
N GLN A 141 13.42 -15.85 -30.93
CA GLN A 141 12.69 -15.92 -32.19
C GLN A 141 11.25 -16.42 -32.01
N GLY A 142 10.35 -15.50 -31.69
CA GLY A 142 8.91 -15.67 -31.60
C GLY A 142 8.28 -14.33 -31.24
N ARG A 143 7.14 -13.98 -31.84
CA ARG A 143 6.45 -12.70 -31.59
C ARG A 143 5.83 -12.74 -30.18
N LEU A 144 6.59 -12.32 -29.17
CA LEU A 144 6.11 -12.12 -27.79
C LEU A 144 5.43 -10.75 -27.66
N PRO A 145 4.47 -10.58 -26.73
CA PRO A 145 3.63 -9.39 -26.64
C PRO A 145 4.41 -8.13 -26.27
N GLU A 146 4.07 -7.01 -26.89
CA GLU A 146 4.56 -5.68 -26.50
C GLU A 146 3.79 -5.23 -25.25
N CYS A 147 4.52 -5.06 -24.15
CA CYS A 147 3.94 -4.69 -22.86
C CYS A 147 4.31 -3.27 -22.47
N SER A 148 3.38 -2.59 -21.82
CA SER A 148 3.51 -1.25 -21.27
C SER A 148 3.05 -1.26 -19.80
N LEU A 149 3.51 -0.27 -19.03
CA LEU A 149 3.19 -0.15 -17.61
C LEU A 149 2.98 1.31 -17.22
N THR A 150 2.31 1.52 -16.08
CA THR A 150 2.21 2.82 -15.43
C THR A 150 3.25 2.94 -14.31
N VAL A 151 3.68 4.17 -14.02
CA VAL A 151 4.59 4.45 -12.91
C VAL A 151 3.88 5.33 -11.90
N ARG A 152 4.05 5.01 -10.61
CA ARG A 152 3.49 5.73 -9.47
C ARG A 152 4.57 6.03 -8.46
N ARG A 153 4.33 6.98 -7.57
CA ARG A 153 5.22 7.25 -6.42
C ARG A 153 5.06 6.24 -5.28
N TYR A 154 3.88 5.63 -5.16
CA TYR A 154 3.56 4.64 -4.13
C TYR A 154 2.51 3.65 -4.64
N CYS A 155 2.42 2.49 -3.98
CA CYS A 155 1.41 1.46 -4.29
C CYS A 155 0.17 1.66 -3.42
N PRO A 156 -1.04 1.76 -4.01
CA PRO A 156 -2.29 1.69 -3.28
C PRO A 156 -2.58 0.24 -2.84
N PRO A 157 -3.29 0.03 -1.73
CA PRO A 157 -3.08 0.71 -0.46
C PRO A 157 -1.62 0.50 0.02
N PRO A 158 -1.07 1.44 0.82
CA PRO A 158 0.36 1.69 0.96
C PRO A 158 1.18 0.42 1.18
N GLY A 159 2.07 0.14 0.23
CA GLY A 159 3.22 -0.73 0.45
C GLY A 159 3.12 -2.14 -0.09
N HIS A 160 2.00 -2.58 -0.67
CA HIS A 160 1.94 -3.92 -1.23
C HIS A 160 2.60 -3.98 -2.60
N LEU A 161 3.73 -4.68 -2.67
CA LEU A 161 4.43 -5.01 -3.90
C LEU A 161 3.98 -6.37 -4.41
N ALA A 162 3.89 -6.47 -5.73
CA ALA A 162 3.48 -7.68 -6.42
C ALA A 162 4.59 -8.74 -6.34
N GLY A 163 4.18 -9.96 -6.03
CA GLY A 163 5.02 -11.15 -6.12
C GLY A 163 4.52 -12.10 -7.20
N ALA A 164 5.44 -12.83 -7.82
CA ALA A 164 5.14 -13.91 -8.75
C ALA A 164 5.88 -15.19 -8.37
N GLU A 165 5.21 -16.32 -8.63
CA GLU A 165 5.78 -17.66 -8.64
C GLU A 165 5.68 -18.19 -10.07
N CYS A 166 6.83 -18.58 -10.61
CA CYS A 166 6.99 -19.12 -11.96
C CYS A 166 7.31 -20.61 -11.92
N SER A 167 6.88 -21.32 -12.96
CA SER A 167 7.06 -22.76 -13.09
C SER A 167 7.07 -23.19 -14.56
N ASP A 168 7.85 -24.22 -14.88
CA ASP A 168 7.82 -24.90 -16.19
C ASP A 168 6.75 -26.00 -16.26
N VAL A 169 6.22 -26.40 -15.10
CA VAL A 169 5.11 -27.34 -14.98
C VAL A 169 3.84 -26.62 -14.52
N PRO A 170 2.65 -27.07 -14.95
CA PRO A 170 1.39 -26.48 -14.48
C PRO A 170 1.32 -26.47 -12.96
N PHE A 171 0.82 -25.38 -12.38
CA PHE A 171 0.49 -25.37 -10.96
C PHE A 171 -0.62 -26.39 -10.70
N GLU A 172 -0.46 -27.19 -9.65
CA GLU A 172 -1.56 -28.04 -9.18
C GLU A 172 -2.77 -27.15 -8.93
N THR A 173 -3.94 -27.57 -9.44
CA THR A 173 -5.19 -26.91 -9.09
C THR A 173 -5.29 -26.93 -7.56
N ALA A 174 -5.66 -25.80 -6.97
CA ALA A 174 -5.87 -25.75 -5.53
C ALA A 174 -6.76 -26.95 -5.15
N PRO A 175 -6.33 -27.81 -4.20
CA PRO A 175 -7.14 -28.94 -3.81
C PRO A 175 -8.53 -28.42 -3.46
N PRO A 176 -9.61 -29.15 -3.83
CA PRO A 176 -10.96 -28.73 -3.49
C PRO A 176 -10.98 -28.43 -1.98
N PRO A 177 -11.65 -27.35 -1.55
CA PRO A 177 -11.63 -26.92 -0.16
C PRO A 177 -11.88 -28.16 0.70
N MET A 178 -10.92 -28.49 1.56
CA MET A 178 -11.04 -29.65 2.44
C MET A 178 -12.40 -29.55 3.13
N ALA A 179 -13.11 -30.68 3.27
CA ALA A 179 -14.32 -30.72 4.07
C ALA A 179 -14.01 -30.02 5.40
N LEU A 180 -14.83 -29.00 5.74
CA LEU A 180 -14.63 -28.22 6.96
C LEU A 180 -14.37 -29.21 8.11
N PRO A 181 -13.24 -29.11 8.82
CA PRO A 181 -13.03 -29.97 9.97
C PRO A 181 -14.24 -29.81 10.91
N PRO A 182 -14.62 -30.86 11.67
CA PRO A 182 -15.81 -30.84 12.52
C PRO A 182 -15.82 -29.69 13.53
N SER A 183 -14.66 -29.05 13.75
CA SER A 183 -14.56 -27.73 14.32
C SER A 183 -13.56 -26.93 13.47
N PRO A 184 -14.00 -25.93 12.68
CA PRO A 184 -13.07 -25.02 12.03
C PRO A 184 -12.18 -24.35 13.09
N PRO A 185 -10.89 -24.11 12.81
CA PRO A 185 -10.10 -23.24 13.66
C PRO A 185 -10.85 -21.91 13.83
N PRO A 186 -10.76 -21.26 15.00
CA PRO A 186 -11.40 -19.96 15.18
C PRO A 186 -10.95 -19.02 14.05
N PRO A 187 -11.87 -18.22 13.49
CA PRO A 187 -11.51 -17.30 12.43
C PRO A 187 -10.37 -16.39 12.90
N PRO A 188 -9.47 -15.98 11.98
CA PRO A 188 -8.47 -14.98 12.33
C PRO A 188 -9.17 -13.75 12.93
N PRO A 189 -8.54 -13.06 13.90
CA PRO A 189 -9.16 -11.90 14.53
C PRO A 189 -9.48 -10.85 13.46
N SER A 190 -10.68 -10.27 13.56
CA SER A 190 -11.18 -9.26 12.61
C SER A 190 -10.45 -7.92 12.72
N LYS A 191 -9.65 -7.71 13.78
CA LYS A 191 -8.80 -6.54 13.99
C LYS A 191 -7.36 -6.96 14.20
N SER A 192 -6.42 -6.10 13.81
CA SER A 192 -5.00 -6.33 14.12
C SER A 192 -4.75 -6.22 15.62
N PRO A 193 -3.94 -7.11 16.21
CA PRO A 193 -3.51 -6.96 17.59
C PRO A 193 -2.46 -5.85 17.78
N PHE A 194 -1.99 -5.21 16.69
CA PHE A 194 -0.85 -4.28 16.71
C PHE A 194 -1.24 -2.80 16.58
N ALA A 195 -2.49 -2.51 16.23
CA ALA A 195 -3.01 -1.15 16.10
C ALA A 195 -4.35 -1.05 16.83
N LYS A 196 -4.50 -0.01 17.63
CA LYS A 196 -5.72 0.29 18.38
C LYS A 196 -6.22 1.66 18.00
N TYR A 197 -7.48 1.69 17.56
CA TYR A 197 -8.18 2.90 17.15
C TYR A 197 -9.14 3.33 18.25
N VAL A 198 -8.79 4.44 18.91
CA VAL A 198 -9.56 5.01 20.03
C VAL A 198 -10.49 6.07 19.44
N ALA A 199 -11.77 5.74 19.29
CA ALA A 199 -12.72 6.57 18.56
C ALA A 199 -14.17 6.25 18.92
N PRO A 200 -15.10 7.24 18.83
CA PRO A 200 -16.52 6.97 18.94
C PRO A 200 -16.95 5.97 17.88
N THR A 201 -17.81 5.02 18.26
CA THR A 201 -18.52 4.20 17.28
C THR A 201 -19.52 5.10 16.56
N SER A 202 -19.42 5.18 15.24
CA SER A 202 -20.33 5.96 14.39
C SER A 202 -20.87 5.11 13.25
N GLN A 203 -21.86 5.62 12.51
CA GLN A 203 -22.36 4.96 11.30
C GLN A 203 -21.28 4.83 10.20
N TRP A 204 -20.22 5.64 10.25
CA TRP A 204 -19.12 5.65 9.28
C TRP A 204 -17.95 4.75 9.69
N SER A 205 -17.81 4.50 10.99
CA SER A 205 -16.77 3.64 11.57
C SER A 205 -17.33 2.59 12.54
N PRO A 206 -18.41 1.85 12.19
CA PRO A 206 -19.11 0.97 13.14
C PRO A 206 -18.25 -0.23 13.57
N TRP A 207 -17.22 -0.55 12.77
CA TRP A 207 -16.37 -1.71 12.98
C TRP A 207 -15.05 -1.39 13.66
N PHE A 208 -14.56 -0.15 13.56
CA PHE A 208 -13.18 0.17 13.97
C PHE A 208 -13.09 0.78 15.36
N GLY A 209 -13.93 1.76 15.67
CA GLY A 209 -13.90 2.46 16.95
C GLY A 209 -14.13 1.51 18.14
N ASP A 210 -13.51 1.83 19.26
CA ASP A 210 -13.73 1.14 20.53
C ASP A 210 -14.93 1.69 21.32
N GLY A 211 -15.62 2.70 20.77
CA GLY A 211 -16.77 3.33 21.39
C GLY A 211 -16.41 4.39 22.42
N SER A 212 -15.12 4.66 22.61
CA SER A 212 -14.67 5.68 23.55
C SER A 212 -14.67 7.07 22.91
N VAL A 213 -15.07 8.07 23.70
CA VAL A 213 -14.89 9.48 23.38
C VAL A 213 -14.08 10.06 24.51
N GLU A 214 -12.90 10.60 24.19
CA GLU A 214 -12.02 11.28 25.13
C GLU A 214 -12.37 12.79 25.10
N PRO A 215 -13.22 13.32 26.02
CA PRO A 215 -13.85 14.63 25.85
C PRO A 215 -12.86 15.78 25.90
N ASN A 216 -11.71 15.60 26.55
CA ASN A 216 -10.63 16.59 26.56
C ASN A 216 -9.81 16.66 25.27
N LEU A 217 -9.96 15.70 24.36
CA LEU A 217 -9.37 15.77 23.03
C LEU A 217 -10.37 16.28 22.01
N CYS A 218 -11.62 15.82 22.10
CA CYS A 218 -12.68 16.26 21.21
C CYS A 218 -14.06 16.12 21.85
N THR A 219 -14.84 17.20 21.71
CA THR A 219 -16.28 17.22 21.97
C THR A 219 -16.98 17.53 20.66
N PRO A 220 -17.84 16.63 20.13
CA PRO A 220 -18.62 16.94 18.94
C PRO A 220 -19.47 18.19 19.17
N THR A 221 -19.52 19.08 18.18
CA THR A 221 -20.36 20.28 18.18
C THR A 221 -21.25 20.27 16.95
N ASP A 222 -22.19 21.22 16.86
CA ASP A 222 -23.01 21.39 15.66
C ASP A 222 -22.16 21.70 14.41
N ASP A 223 -21.02 22.37 14.59
CA ASP A 223 -20.06 22.72 13.52
C ASP A 223 -19.06 21.59 13.21
N VAL A 224 -18.77 20.73 14.19
CA VAL A 224 -17.84 19.59 14.08
C VAL A 224 -18.58 18.35 14.58
N PRO A 225 -19.45 17.74 13.75
CA PRO A 225 -20.36 16.68 14.19
C PRO A 225 -19.66 15.34 14.44
N TYR A 226 -18.35 15.25 14.19
CA TYR A 226 -17.57 14.03 14.29
C TYR A 226 -16.19 14.31 14.90
N CYS A 227 -15.76 13.41 15.78
CA CYS A 227 -14.41 13.42 16.34
C CYS A 227 -13.54 12.39 15.62
N PRO A 228 -12.44 12.78 14.96
CA PRO A 228 -11.49 11.81 14.46
C PRO A 228 -10.94 10.97 15.62
N GLY A 229 -10.59 9.73 15.36
CA GLY A 229 -9.99 8.90 16.40
C GLY A 229 -8.51 9.16 16.59
N ARG A 230 -7.98 8.65 17.69
CA ARG A 230 -6.55 8.63 18.00
C ARG A 230 -5.95 7.27 17.70
N ALA A 231 -4.73 7.27 17.16
CA ALA A 231 -3.98 6.05 16.86
C ALA A 231 -3.09 5.63 18.03
N GLU A 232 -3.16 4.34 18.41
CA GLU A 232 -2.21 3.68 19.30
C GLU A 232 -1.58 2.47 18.60
N LEU A 233 -0.29 2.26 18.83
CA LEU A 233 0.47 1.12 18.32
C LEU A 233 0.93 0.25 19.48
N LEU A 234 0.83 -1.07 19.32
CA LEU A 234 1.40 -2.01 20.28
C LEU A 234 2.90 -2.14 20.00
N VAL A 235 3.73 -1.70 20.92
CA VAL A 235 5.18 -1.63 20.76
C VAL A 235 5.90 -2.42 21.85
N ALA A 236 7.05 -2.99 21.52
CA ALA A 236 7.90 -3.63 22.51
C ALA A 236 8.49 -2.58 23.44
N ASP A 237 8.37 -2.80 24.75
CA ASP A 237 8.97 -1.90 25.73
C ASP A 237 10.49 -2.14 25.81
N PRO A 238 11.36 -1.14 25.57
CA PRO A 238 12.81 -1.32 25.66
C PRO A 238 13.30 -1.79 27.04
N SER A 239 12.55 -1.49 28.10
CA SER A 239 12.88 -1.88 29.47
C SER A 239 12.28 -3.22 29.90
N ASP A 240 11.22 -3.69 29.25
CA ASP A 240 10.67 -5.03 29.43
C ASP A 240 10.03 -5.54 28.12
N PRO A 241 10.83 -6.13 27.20
CA PRO A 241 10.32 -6.61 25.91
C PRO A 241 9.27 -7.72 26.01
N SER A 242 9.10 -8.35 27.18
CA SER A 242 8.09 -9.40 27.40
C SER A 242 6.68 -8.85 27.59
N GLN A 243 6.55 -7.55 27.89
CA GLN A 243 5.27 -6.88 28.13
C GLN A 243 5.14 -5.69 27.16
N PRO A 244 4.55 -5.90 25.97
CA PRO A 244 4.34 -4.82 25.04
C PRO A 244 3.34 -3.81 25.60
N VAL A 245 3.51 -2.54 25.22
CA VAL A 245 2.70 -1.43 25.71
C VAL A 245 2.04 -0.68 24.55
N TRP A 246 0.88 -0.08 24.82
CA TRP A 246 0.21 0.78 23.86
C TRP A 246 0.85 2.16 23.88
N ALA A 247 1.42 2.56 22.74
CA ALA A 247 2.02 3.87 22.56
C ALA A 247 1.12 4.72 21.64
N PRO A 248 0.61 5.88 22.09
CA PRO A 248 -0.01 6.85 21.20
C PRO A 248 0.94 7.29 20.10
N LEU A 249 0.41 7.43 18.89
CA LEU A 249 1.15 7.97 17.76
C LEU A 249 1.18 9.50 17.83
N CYS A 250 2.39 10.05 17.83
CA CYS A 250 2.62 11.48 17.90
C CYS A 250 2.14 12.19 16.64
N GLY A 251 1.44 13.30 16.85
CA GLY A 251 0.94 14.19 15.81
C GLY A 251 2.02 15.15 15.34
N PHE A 252 1.74 15.78 14.22
CA PHE A 252 2.61 16.76 13.55
C PHE A 252 1.74 17.82 12.88
N ASP A 253 2.36 18.76 12.16
CA ASP A 253 1.61 19.70 11.35
C ASP A 253 1.07 19.00 10.09
N GLN A 254 -0.12 18.40 10.22
CA GLN A 254 -0.77 17.66 9.13
C GLN A 254 -1.10 18.58 7.94
N ALA A 255 -1.32 19.88 8.17
CA ALA A 255 -1.56 20.85 7.10
C ALA A 255 -0.27 21.18 6.32
N ALA A 256 0.89 21.14 6.97
CA ALA A 256 2.19 21.27 6.30
C ALA A 256 2.59 20.00 5.53
N PHE A 257 2.11 18.83 5.96
CA PHE A 257 2.45 17.52 5.35
C PHE A 257 1.21 16.67 5.03
N PRO A 258 0.27 17.15 4.20
CA PRO A 258 -1.03 16.49 4.00
C PRO A 258 -0.91 15.11 3.34
N LYS A 259 0.04 14.94 2.41
CA LYS A 259 0.30 13.66 1.74
C LYS A 259 0.81 12.60 2.71
N PHE A 260 1.76 12.97 3.57
CA PHE A 260 2.31 12.08 4.59
C PHE A 260 1.25 11.68 5.61
N ALA A 261 0.45 12.65 6.09
CA ALA A 261 -0.68 12.40 6.97
C ALA A 261 -1.67 11.41 6.36
N GLN A 262 -2.05 11.61 5.11
CA GLN A 262 -2.99 10.73 4.41
C GLN A 262 -2.44 9.32 4.22
N GLN A 263 -1.16 9.17 3.86
CA GLN A 263 -0.53 7.85 3.72
C GLN A 263 -0.46 7.10 5.07
N LEU A 264 -0.12 7.80 6.14
CA LEU A 264 -0.08 7.26 7.49
C LEU A 264 -1.47 6.86 7.99
N ALA A 265 -2.49 7.69 7.74
CA ALA A 265 -3.88 7.39 8.04
C ALA A 265 -4.35 6.12 7.34
N THR A 266 -4.13 6.01 6.03
CA THR A 266 -4.47 4.81 5.28
C THR A 266 -3.73 3.59 5.84
N HIS A 267 -2.41 3.64 6.04
CA HIS A 267 -1.68 2.48 6.58
C HIS A 267 -2.21 2.06 7.96
N PHE A 268 -2.46 3.02 8.84
CA PHE A 268 -3.03 2.76 10.15
C PHE A 268 -4.40 2.07 10.05
N CYS A 269 -5.32 2.57 9.24
CA CYS A 269 -6.66 1.95 9.10
C CYS A 269 -6.59 0.55 8.47
N TYR A 270 -5.66 0.32 7.54
CA TYR A 270 -5.39 -1.01 7.00
C TYR A 270 -4.84 -1.97 8.06
N MET A 271 -3.99 -1.48 8.97
CA MET A 271 -3.58 -2.25 10.14
C MET A 271 -4.79 -2.54 11.04
N VAL A 272 -5.61 -1.56 11.41
CA VAL A 272 -6.78 -1.78 12.28
C VAL A 272 -7.73 -2.82 11.68
N GLY A 273 -7.99 -2.73 10.37
CA GLY A 273 -8.77 -3.71 9.61
C GLY A 273 -8.02 -5.00 9.26
N ASN A 274 -6.81 -5.24 9.77
CA ASN A 274 -6.07 -6.49 9.56
C ASN A 274 -5.93 -6.93 8.08
N MET A 275 -5.74 -5.99 7.15
CA MET A 275 -5.50 -6.31 5.73
C MET A 275 -4.16 -7.06 5.58
N PRO A 276 -4.07 -8.16 4.79
CA PRO A 276 -4.97 -8.57 3.70
C PRO A 276 -6.08 -9.56 4.08
N ALA A 277 -6.34 -9.83 5.37
CA ALA A 277 -7.34 -10.81 5.77
C ALA A 277 -8.77 -10.47 5.30
N ILE A 278 -9.08 -9.18 5.06
CA ILE A 278 -10.37 -8.68 4.55
C ILE A 278 -10.41 -8.60 3.01
N LYS A 279 -9.53 -9.28 2.25
CA LYS A 279 -9.69 -9.37 0.77
C LYS A 279 -10.96 -10.13 0.34
N SER A 280 -11.69 -10.79 1.25
CA SER A 280 -12.97 -11.42 0.93
C SER A 280 -14.09 -10.36 0.84
N THR A 281 -14.77 -10.29 -0.30
CA THR A 281 -16.06 -9.60 -0.57
C THR A 281 -16.06 -8.08 -0.75
N GLY A 282 -15.26 -7.54 -1.69
CA GLY A 282 -15.47 -6.16 -2.17
C GLY A 282 -15.34 -5.07 -1.11
N THR A 283 -14.65 -5.37 0.00
CA THR A 283 -14.52 -4.44 1.12
C THR A 283 -13.31 -3.53 0.90
N VAL A 284 -13.54 -2.23 0.94
CA VAL A 284 -12.52 -1.19 0.89
C VAL A 284 -12.40 -0.56 2.28
N VAL A 285 -11.16 -0.55 2.79
CA VAL A 285 -10.80 0.23 3.98
C VAL A 285 -10.27 1.57 3.49
N GLU A 286 -10.79 2.64 4.07
CA GLU A 286 -10.33 4.00 3.81
C GLU A 286 -9.82 4.58 5.13
N GLY A 287 -8.69 5.28 5.05
CA GLY A 287 -8.16 6.05 6.17
C GLY A 287 -8.04 7.49 5.74
N GLN A 288 -8.56 8.41 6.53
CA GLN A 288 -8.49 9.85 6.28
C GLN A 288 -7.75 10.50 7.44
N ALA A 289 -6.71 11.28 7.15
CA ALA A 289 -6.09 12.08 8.21
C ALA A 289 -7.08 13.15 8.68
N GLY A 290 -7.19 13.35 10.00
CA GLY A 290 -7.96 14.45 10.54
C GLY A 290 -7.38 15.80 10.10
N ASP A 291 -8.20 16.86 10.04
CA ASP A 291 -7.73 18.18 9.63
C ASP A 291 -6.65 18.74 10.56
N GLN A 292 -6.74 18.41 11.86
CA GLN A 292 -5.79 18.82 12.89
C GLN A 292 -5.51 17.70 13.88
N SER A 293 -4.25 17.59 14.32
CA SER A 293 -3.84 16.73 15.41
C SER A 293 -4.35 17.23 16.76
N TYR A 294 -4.66 16.32 17.69
CA TYR A 294 -5.11 16.69 19.03
C TYR A 294 -3.97 17.24 19.88
N ALA A 295 -4.22 18.33 20.61
CA ALA A 295 -3.25 18.83 21.59
C ALA A 295 -3.20 17.89 22.80
N ILE A 296 -1.99 17.60 23.29
CA ILE A 296 -1.81 16.83 24.52
C ILE A 296 -2.24 17.70 25.71
N PRO A 297 -3.19 17.25 26.54
CA PRO A 297 -3.60 17.99 27.74
C PRO A 297 -2.43 18.22 28.69
N THR A 298 -2.28 19.44 29.19
CA THR A 298 -1.22 19.80 30.16
C THR A 298 -1.73 19.88 31.60
N SER A 299 -3.04 20.09 31.76
CA SER A 299 -3.69 20.11 33.07
C SER A 299 -3.83 18.70 33.65
N PRO A 300 -3.75 18.53 34.98
CA PRO A 300 -4.02 17.23 35.61
C PRO A 300 -5.39 16.69 35.24
N VAL A 301 -5.42 15.45 34.78
CA VAL A 301 -6.66 14.75 34.39
C VAL A 301 -7.16 13.95 35.58
N THR A 302 -8.40 14.22 36.01
CA THR A 302 -9.01 13.56 37.18
C THR A 302 -10.31 12.85 36.85
N GLU A 303 -10.88 13.13 35.67
CA GLU A 303 -12.13 12.52 35.20
C GLU A 303 -11.85 11.20 34.46
N GLU A 304 -12.68 10.19 34.71
CA GLU A 304 -12.61 8.90 34.01
C GLU A 304 -13.08 9.04 32.56
N GLY A 305 -12.48 8.29 31.63
CA GLY A 305 -12.77 8.38 30.19
C GLY A 305 -12.02 9.51 29.46
N TYR A 306 -11.33 10.39 30.17
CA TYR A 306 -10.47 11.41 29.59
C TYR A 306 -9.11 10.81 29.21
N PHE A 307 -8.49 11.36 28.15
CA PHE A 307 -7.11 11.02 27.81
C PHE A 307 -6.18 11.55 28.90
N ASP A 308 -5.49 10.66 29.61
CA ASP A 308 -4.56 10.99 30.69
C ASP A 308 -3.11 10.71 30.25
N PRO A 309 -2.32 11.76 29.92
CA PRO A 309 -0.94 11.59 29.46
C PRO A 309 -0.02 11.01 30.53
N SER A 310 -0.37 11.07 31.82
CA SER A 310 0.44 10.49 32.89
C SER A 310 0.42 8.96 32.92
N LYS A 311 -0.58 8.34 32.28
CA LYS A 311 -0.68 6.88 32.11
C LYS A 311 0.08 6.36 30.89
N VAL A 312 0.59 7.25 30.04
CA VAL A 312 1.33 6.87 28.83
C VAL A 312 2.79 6.63 29.19
N ARG A 313 3.26 5.40 28.97
CA ARG A 313 4.65 5.00 29.24
C ARG A 313 5.59 5.32 28.08
N LEU A 314 5.13 5.12 26.85
CA LEU A 314 5.90 5.32 25.63
C LEU A 314 5.07 6.08 24.59
N TRP A 315 5.73 6.95 23.84
CA TRP A 315 5.17 7.75 22.77
C TRP A 315 5.83 7.36 21.46
N ALA A 316 5.02 7.02 20.46
CA ALA A 316 5.48 6.54 19.16
C ALA A 316 5.60 7.69 18.17
N SER A 317 6.72 7.80 17.46
CA SER A 317 6.93 8.85 16.47
C SER A 317 7.47 8.29 15.17
N LEU A 318 7.05 8.89 14.06
CA LEU A 318 7.65 8.69 12.74
C LEU A 318 8.47 9.92 12.36
N PRO A 319 9.54 9.75 11.58
CA PRO A 319 10.32 10.86 11.09
C PRO A 319 9.46 11.65 10.10
N GLN A 320 9.28 12.94 10.35
CA GLN A 320 8.64 13.81 9.37
C GLN A 320 9.52 13.87 8.12
N PRO A 321 8.93 13.84 6.92
CA PRO A 321 9.72 13.97 5.71
C PRO A 321 10.42 15.33 5.64
N SER A 322 11.59 15.38 5.00
CA SER A 322 12.38 16.61 4.87
C SER A 322 11.76 17.65 3.94
N ASP A 323 10.77 17.27 3.14
CA ASP A 323 10.00 18.14 2.25
C ASP A 323 8.50 17.81 2.34
N SER A 324 7.65 18.75 1.90
CA SER A 324 6.19 18.57 1.89
C SER A 324 5.70 17.52 0.86
N GLN A 325 6.59 17.10 -0.03
CA GLN A 325 6.36 16.02 -0.99
C GLN A 325 6.62 14.63 -0.38
N GLY A 326 7.27 14.59 0.79
CA GLY A 326 8.02 13.44 1.23
C GLY A 326 7.14 12.24 1.54
N LEU A 327 7.46 11.16 0.84
CA LEU A 327 6.67 9.95 0.82
C LEU A 327 7.02 9.08 2.01
N TYR A 328 5.99 8.59 2.67
CA TYR A 328 6.09 7.51 3.63
C TYR A 328 6.41 6.21 2.87
N GLU A 329 7.50 5.53 3.21
CA GLU A 329 7.73 4.15 2.76
C GLU A 329 7.19 3.20 3.84
N PRO A 330 5.97 2.66 3.65
CA PRO A 330 5.34 1.76 4.61
C PRO A 330 6.13 0.46 4.73
N ALA A 331 6.37 0.04 5.97
CA ALA A 331 6.66 -1.36 6.28
C ALA A 331 5.33 -2.12 6.42
N ARG A 332 5.36 -3.40 6.80
CA ARG A 332 4.13 -4.13 7.11
C ARG A 332 3.36 -3.48 8.26
N LEU A 333 4.08 -3.18 9.35
CA LEU A 333 3.54 -2.49 10.53
C LEU A 333 4.18 -1.10 10.60
N ILE A 334 3.44 -0.10 11.11
CA ILE A 334 3.98 1.26 11.28
C ILE A 334 5.21 1.27 12.20
N GLN A 335 5.22 0.44 13.25
CA GLN A 335 6.37 0.32 14.16
C GLN A 335 7.63 -0.28 13.52
N ASP A 336 7.50 -0.93 12.36
CA ASP A 336 8.62 -1.45 11.58
C ASP A 336 9.11 -0.42 10.55
N SER A 337 8.45 0.74 10.46
CA SER A 337 8.81 1.77 9.49
C SER A 337 10.19 2.39 9.80
N PRO A 338 10.96 2.69 8.76
CA PRO A 338 12.27 3.33 8.90
C PRO A 338 12.20 4.66 9.67
N GLY A 339 13.07 4.79 10.67
CA GLY A 339 13.15 5.97 11.53
C GLY A 339 12.03 6.09 12.56
N PHE A 340 11.18 5.07 12.71
CA PHE A 340 10.27 4.95 13.85
C PHE A 340 11.05 5.03 15.16
N THR A 341 10.56 5.84 16.10
CA THR A 341 11.18 6.02 17.41
C THR A 341 10.17 5.92 18.54
N LEU A 342 10.67 5.50 19.71
CA LEU A 342 9.94 5.47 20.96
C LEU A 342 10.61 6.44 21.95
N SER A 343 9.78 7.17 22.69
CA SER A 343 10.21 8.10 23.72
C SER A 343 9.42 7.86 24.99
N SER A 344 10.07 7.96 26.16
CA SER A 344 9.37 8.04 27.45
C SER A 344 8.81 9.45 27.71
N GLU A 345 9.35 10.46 27.03
CA GLU A 345 8.84 11.84 27.08
C GLU A 345 7.68 12.04 26.11
N PRO A 346 6.69 12.90 26.45
CA PRO A 346 5.58 13.25 25.56
C PRO A 346 6.02 13.72 24.19
N CYS A 347 5.10 13.63 23.22
CA CYS A 347 5.35 14.03 21.84
C CYS A 347 6.00 15.42 21.77
N PRO A 348 7.16 15.59 21.11
CA PRO A 348 7.83 16.89 21.01
C PRO A 348 6.98 17.99 20.38
N SER A 349 6.03 17.61 19.52
CA SER A 349 5.06 18.50 18.90
C SER A 349 3.97 19.00 19.86
N GLY A 350 3.82 18.38 21.04
CA GLY A 350 2.68 18.57 21.93
C GLY A 350 1.35 18.06 21.34
N LYS A 351 1.41 17.23 20.28
CA LYS A 351 0.23 16.80 19.52
C LYS A 351 0.16 15.28 19.35
N LEU A 352 -1.05 14.76 19.14
CA LEU A 352 -1.40 13.37 18.88
C LEU A 352 -1.99 13.22 17.47
N PHE A 353 -1.58 12.20 16.74
CA PHE A 353 -2.04 11.96 15.38
C PHE A 353 -3.53 11.59 15.38
N THR A 354 -4.27 12.17 14.45
CA THR A 354 -5.73 12.01 14.31
C THR A 354 -6.06 11.34 12.99
N VAL A 355 -6.93 10.35 13.04
CA VAL A 355 -7.31 9.55 11.87
C VAL A 355 -8.77 9.17 11.93
N ASP A 356 -9.42 9.16 10.78
CA ASP A 356 -10.70 8.54 10.57
C ASP A 356 -10.53 7.25 9.77
N CYS A 357 -11.06 6.15 10.30
CA CYS A 357 -11.06 4.87 9.61
C CYS A 357 -12.49 4.51 9.24
N SER A 358 -12.74 4.28 7.96
CA SER A 358 -14.03 3.87 7.45
C SER A 358 -13.90 2.61 6.59
N GLN A 359 -14.99 1.87 6.50
CA GLN A 359 -15.07 0.62 5.73
C GLN A 359 -16.31 0.68 4.85
N SER A 360 -16.11 0.51 3.56
CA SER A 360 -17.18 0.40 2.57
C SER A 360 -17.22 -1.01 2.03
N VAL A 361 -18.40 -1.64 2.04
CA VAL A 361 -18.62 -2.94 1.39
C VAL A 361 -19.34 -2.65 0.09
N TYR A 362 -18.69 -2.95 -1.05
CA TYR A 362 -19.32 -2.89 -2.34
C TYR A 362 -19.92 -4.27 -2.66
N ASP A 363 -21.24 -4.31 -2.88
CA ASP A 363 -21.99 -5.50 -3.28
C ASP A 363 -21.75 -5.91 -4.76
#